data_AF-A0A3N4UV91-F1
#
_entry.id   AF-A0A3N4UV91-F1
#
_cell.length_a   1.000
_cell.length_b   1.000
_cell.length_c   1.000
_cell.angle_alpha   90.00
_cell.angle_beta   90.00
_cell.angle_gamma   90.00
#
_symmetry.space_group_name_H-M   'P 1'
#
loop_
_entity.id
_entity.type
_entity.pdbx_description
1 polymer ?
#
loop_
_entity_poly.entity_id
_entity_poly.type
_entity_poly.pdbx_seq_one_letter_code
_entity_poly.pdbx_strand_id
1 'polypeptide(L)'
;MTETMNAMKPILSFHGDPAIKALHVAQAEHHAAADMLRAGTYGIIDGDRFRGCSVACFARDINPDAKVLHHEVVAAARGLPVWLIRLQESIFEGLPEEDRAGFHVELARRIPDGVDLEPVQHWIAIARIGRMLAAQRKALEAGHPSDVTEAIRQTIDALDVAERAHEAAAEGDPGSLSAAESAAWAAAAATAQSDSAAWPAQSDSAAWAARSAAESAARSAAESAESAAESAESAAESADSAAWAAESAAWAASVSASVAVAAAWQAERDALFAALDRAQGAQP
;
A
#
# COMPACT_ATOMS: atom_id res chain seq x y z
N MET A 1 0.69 25.10 -33.58
CA MET A 1 0.13 25.68 -32.34
C MET A 1 0.30 24.60 -31.29
N THR A 2 1.40 24.66 -30.54
CA THR A 2 1.73 23.74 -29.45
C THR A 2 0.86 24.12 -28.26
N GLU A 3 -0.25 23.40 -28.10
CA GLU A 3 -1.03 23.40 -26.87
C GLU A 3 -0.13 22.80 -25.79
N THR A 4 0.44 23.68 -24.97
CA THR A 4 1.14 23.31 -23.74
C THR A 4 0.24 22.40 -22.95
N MET A 5 0.66 21.14 -22.80
CA MET A 5 0.11 20.23 -21.80
C MET A 5 0.06 21.01 -20.50
N ASN A 6 -1.17 21.32 -20.07
CA ASN A 6 -1.43 22.05 -18.84
C ASN A 6 -0.81 21.18 -17.75
N ALA A 7 0.36 21.57 -17.24
CA ALA A 7 0.99 20.89 -16.13
C ALA A 7 -0.04 20.92 -15.00
N MET A 8 -0.67 19.77 -14.76
CA MET A 8 -1.77 19.64 -13.82
C MET A 8 -1.20 20.08 -12.47
N LYS A 9 -1.72 21.19 -11.95
CA LYS A 9 -1.16 21.80 -10.75
C LYS A 9 -1.24 20.77 -9.62
N PRO A 10 -0.14 20.51 -8.88
CA PRO A 10 -0.15 19.52 -7.82
C PRO A 10 -1.23 19.85 -6.79
N ILE A 11 -1.96 18.82 -6.35
CA ILE A 11 -2.94 18.93 -5.27
C ILE A 11 -2.14 19.09 -3.98
N LEU A 12 -2.22 20.28 -3.37
CA LEU A 12 -1.62 20.53 -2.07
C LEU A 12 -2.50 19.92 -0.97
N SER A 13 -1.86 19.28 0.00
CA SER A 13 -2.55 18.70 1.16
C SER A 13 -3.46 19.73 1.83
N PHE A 14 -4.68 19.31 2.19
CA PHE A 14 -5.70 20.18 2.78
C PHE A 14 -6.11 21.37 1.91
N HIS A 15 -5.91 21.26 0.58
CA HIS A 15 -6.09 22.35 -0.38
C HIS A 15 -5.23 23.59 -0.06
N GLY A 16 -4.20 23.43 0.78
CA GLY A 16 -3.43 24.54 1.34
C GLY A 16 -4.19 25.40 2.35
N ASP A 17 -5.27 24.88 2.94
CA ASP A 17 -6.07 25.56 3.96
C ASP A 17 -5.86 24.93 5.36
N PRO A 18 -5.16 25.63 6.27
CA PRO A 18 -4.94 25.17 7.65
C PRO A 18 -6.25 24.88 8.41
N ALA A 19 -7.36 25.51 8.05
CA ALA A 19 -8.65 25.25 8.69
C ALA A 19 -9.20 23.87 8.33
N ILE A 20 -8.95 23.37 7.12
CA ILE A 20 -9.33 22.02 6.71
C ILE A 20 -8.49 20.99 7.47
N LYS A 21 -7.20 21.24 7.66
CA LYS A 21 -6.34 20.41 8.53
C LYS A 21 -6.85 20.39 9.97
N ALA A 22 -7.12 21.56 10.54
CA ALA A 22 -7.61 21.66 11.91
C ALA A 22 -8.93 20.91 12.11
N LEU A 23 -9.87 21.01 11.16
CA LEU A 23 -11.12 20.25 11.18
C LEU A 23 -10.86 18.74 11.09
N HIS A 24 -9.96 18.30 10.21
CA HIS A 24 -9.62 16.89 10.06
C HIS A 24 -9.04 16.29 11.35
N VAL A 25 -8.12 17.01 12.00
CA VAL A 25 -7.55 16.60 13.30
C VAL A 25 -8.63 16.56 14.39
N ALA A 26 -9.48 17.58 14.48
CA ALA A 26 -10.53 17.65 15.50
C ALA A 26 -11.54 16.48 15.36
N GLN A 27 -11.91 16.12 14.13
CA GLN A 27 -12.75 14.95 13.87
C GLN A 27 -12.05 13.65 14.26
N ALA A 28 -10.76 13.52 13.97
CA ALA A 28 -10.01 12.33 14.34
C ALA A 28 -10.00 12.11 15.86
N GLU A 29 -9.72 13.19 16.60
CA GLU A 29 -9.74 13.20 18.06
C GLU A 29 -11.13 12.88 18.62
N HIS A 30 -12.19 13.44 18.02
CA HIS A 30 -13.56 13.15 18.40
C HIS A 30 -13.91 11.66 18.22
N HIS A 31 -13.63 11.08 17.06
CA HIS A 31 -13.92 9.67 16.79
C HIS A 31 -13.16 8.71 17.71
N ALA A 32 -11.88 9.01 17.99
CA ALA A 32 -11.10 8.25 18.94
C ALA A 32 -11.64 8.36 20.38
N ALA A 33 -11.97 9.58 20.82
CA ALA A 33 -12.49 9.82 22.17
C ALA A 33 -13.90 9.23 22.39
N ALA A 34 -14.70 9.14 21.33
CA ALA A 34 -16.05 8.57 21.37
C ALA A 34 -16.09 7.04 21.14
N ASP A 35 -14.94 6.38 21.01
CA ASP A 35 -14.81 4.94 20.71
C ASP A 35 -15.61 4.52 19.45
N MET A 36 -15.56 5.37 18.42
CA MET A 36 -16.29 5.16 17.16
C MET A 36 -15.50 4.32 16.15
N LEU A 37 -14.25 3.96 16.46
CA LEU A 37 -13.33 3.30 15.55
C LEU A 37 -13.47 1.77 15.64
N ARG A 38 -13.74 1.12 14.50
CA ARG A 38 -13.86 -0.34 14.41
C ARG A 38 -13.42 -0.83 13.03
N ALA A 39 -12.50 -1.79 13.01
CA ALA A 39 -12.05 -2.47 11.80
C ALA A 39 -13.11 -3.41 11.21
N GLY A 40 -12.96 -3.71 9.93
CA GLY A 40 -13.76 -4.65 9.15
C GLY A 40 -15.14 -4.11 8.79
N THR A 41 -15.37 -2.81 8.94
CA THR A 41 -16.68 -2.21 8.65
C THR A 41 -16.59 -0.74 8.25
N TYR A 42 -17.34 -0.36 7.21
CA TYR A 42 -17.57 1.04 6.85
C TYR A 42 -18.68 1.72 7.66
N GLY A 43 -19.28 1.02 8.62
CA GLY A 43 -20.38 1.57 9.40
C GLY A 43 -21.31 0.50 9.92
N ILE A 44 -21.31 0.34 11.23
CA ILE A 44 -22.37 -0.32 11.97
C ILE A 44 -23.01 0.67 12.92
N ILE A 45 -24.30 0.50 13.16
CA ILE A 45 -24.99 1.18 14.24
C ILE A 45 -25.08 0.19 15.41
N ASP A 46 -24.38 0.49 16.49
CA ASP A 46 -24.45 -0.24 17.76
C ASP A 46 -25.26 0.61 18.75
N GLY A 47 -26.55 0.29 18.88
CA GLY A 47 -27.52 1.11 19.60
C GLY A 47 -27.77 2.45 18.91
N ASP A 48 -27.38 3.56 19.56
CA ASP A 48 -27.45 4.92 19.02
C ASP A 48 -26.11 5.44 18.48
N ARG A 49 -25.06 4.60 18.49
CA ARG A 49 -23.69 4.98 18.12
C ARG A 49 -23.29 4.40 16.78
N PHE A 50 -22.72 5.24 15.94
CA PHE A 50 -22.01 4.79 14.75
C PHE A 50 -20.62 4.29 15.13
N ARG A 51 -20.23 3.12 14.61
CA ARG A 51 -18.83 2.67 14.61
C ARG A 51 -18.41 2.30 13.21
N GLY A 52 -17.22 2.72 12.79
CA GLY A 52 -16.69 2.47 11.45
C GLY A 52 -15.16 2.48 11.43
N CYS A 53 -14.59 2.05 10.31
CA CYS A 53 -13.17 2.18 10.08
C CYS A 53 -12.76 3.66 10.05
N SER A 54 -11.45 3.91 10.11
CA SER A 54 -10.90 5.27 10.07
C SER A 54 -11.45 6.13 8.92
N VAL A 55 -11.57 5.56 7.72
CA VAL A 55 -12.03 6.29 6.53
C VAL A 55 -13.54 6.53 6.59
N ALA A 56 -14.30 5.52 7.02
CA ALA A 56 -15.74 5.62 7.18
C ALA A 56 -16.17 6.71 8.18
N CYS A 57 -15.44 6.84 9.28
CA CYS A 57 -15.67 7.91 10.25
C CYS A 57 -15.55 9.30 9.60
N PHE A 58 -14.49 9.56 8.82
CA PHE A 58 -14.39 10.83 8.09
C PHE A 58 -15.47 10.98 7.01
N ALA A 59 -15.73 9.92 6.24
CA ALA A 59 -16.74 9.95 5.19
C ALA A 59 -18.12 10.26 5.76
N ARG A 60 -18.46 9.73 6.94
CA ARG A 60 -19.71 9.97 7.66
C ARG A 60 -19.89 11.44 8.03
N ASP A 61 -18.83 12.08 8.52
CA ASP A 61 -18.85 13.51 8.87
C ASP A 61 -18.97 14.42 7.65
N ILE A 62 -18.40 14.02 6.51
CA ILE A 62 -18.39 14.79 5.27
C ILE A 62 -19.72 14.63 4.53
N ASN A 63 -20.17 13.39 4.37
CA ASN A 63 -21.39 13.03 3.66
C ASN A 63 -22.05 11.83 4.37
N PRO A 64 -23.00 12.08 5.30
CA PRO A 64 -23.59 11.02 6.10
C PRO A 64 -24.42 10.02 5.28
N ASP A 65 -24.81 10.40 4.07
CA ASP A 65 -25.58 9.59 3.12
C ASP A 65 -24.69 8.85 2.11
N ALA A 66 -23.36 9.03 2.15
CA ALA A 66 -22.44 8.30 1.29
C ALA A 66 -22.52 6.79 1.59
N LYS A 67 -22.90 6.00 0.58
CA LYS A 67 -23.01 4.53 0.68
C LYS A 67 -21.87 3.79 -0.02
N VAL A 68 -21.09 4.50 -0.81
CA VAL A 68 -19.97 4.01 -1.63
C VAL A 68 -18.92 5.11 -1.76
N LEU A 69 -17.73 4.77 -2.25
CA LEU A 69 -16.65 5.72 -2.57
C LEU A 69 -16.15 6.55 -1.37
N HIS A 70 -16.05 5.92 -0.19
CA HIS A 70 -15.60 6.60 1.03
C HIS A 70 -14.21 7.21 0.87
N HIS A 71 -13.30 6.52 0.15
CA HIS A 71 -11.95 7.00 -0.12
C HIS A 71 -11.95 8.31 -0.93
N GLU A 72 -12.66 8.32 -2.05
CA GLU A 72 -12.73 9.44 -2.98
C GLU A 72 -13.45 10.63 -2.34
N VAL A 73 -14.51 10.39 -1.55
CA VAL A 73 -15.22 11.43 -0.79
C VAL A 73 -14.29 12.11 0.21
N VAL A 74 -13.54 11.34 0.99
CA VAL A 74 -12.61 11.89 1.98
C VAL A 74 -11.46 12.61 1.29
N ALA A 75 -10.85 11.99 0.28
CA ALA A 75 -9.76 12.56 -0.50
C ALA A 75 -10.13 13.92 -1.11
N ALA A 76 -11.25 14.00 -1.81
CA ALA A 76 -11.72 15.23 -2.45
C ALA A 76 -12.04 16.32 -1.43
N ALA A 77 -12.77 15.98 -0.36
CA ALA A 77 -13.13 16.96 0.67
C ALA A 77 -11.93 17.48 1.46
N ARG A 78 -10.89 16.64 1.65
CA ARG A 78 -9.70 16.97 2.44
C ARG A 78 -8.51 17.40 1.60
N GLY A 79 -8.59 17.42 0.27
CA GLY A 79 -7.45 17.78 -0.58
C GLY A 79 -6.28 16.84 -0.34
N LEU A 80 -6.56 15.54 -0.21
CA LEU A 80 -5.57 14.49 -0.01
C LEU A 80 -5.61 13.53 -1.21
N PRO A 81 -4.49 12.91 -1.57
CA PRO A 81 -4.50 11.93 -2.64
C PRO A 81 -5.26 10.67 -2.22
N VAL A 82 -5.98 10.05 -3.15
CA VAL A 82 -6.79 8.85 -2.90
C VAL A 82 -5.93 7.68 -2.39
N TRP A 83 -4.71 7.53 -2.93
CA TRP A 83 -3.78 6.49 -2.49
C TRP A 83 -3.49 6.57 -0.99
N LEU A 84 -3.40 7.78 -0.42
CA LEU A 84 -3.13 7.97 1.01
C LEU A 84 -4.32 7.53 1.86
N ILE A 85 -5.54 7.79 1.41
CA ILE A 85 -6.76 7.39 2.13
C ILE A 85 -6.93 5.86 2.09
N ARG A 86 -6.59 5.21 0.97
CA ARG A 86 -6.60 3.75 0.85
C ARG A 86 -5.51 3.09 1.70
N LEU A 87 -4.31 3.67 1.72
CA LEU A 87 -3.22 3.23 2.57
C LEU A 87 -3.59 3.38 4.06
N GLN A 88 -4.22 4.50 4.43
CA GLN A 88 -4.74 4.72 5.77
C GLN A 88 -5.73 3.63 6.20
N GLU A 89 -6.67 3.25 5.32
CA GLU A 89 -7.57 2.14 5.62
C GLU A 89 -6.80 0.83 5.82
N SER A 90 -5.92 0.49 4.88
CA SER A 90 -5.18 -0.78 4.91
C SER A 90 -4.33 -0.93 6.18
N ILE A 91 -3.61 0.14 6.57
CA ILE A 91 -2.86 0.18 7.83
C ILE A 91 -3.83 0.06 9.02
N PHE A 92 -4.91 0.84 9.06
CA PHE A 92 -5.87 0.79 10.17
C PHE A 92 -6.47 -0.60 10.38
N GLU A 93 -6.87 -1.26 9.29
CA GLU A 93 -7.44 -2.60 9.30
C GLU A 93 -6.42 -3.64 9.79
N GLY A 94 -5.17 -3.50 9.36
CA GLY A 94 -4.06 -4.39 9.69
C GLY A 94 -3.44 -4.20 11.07
N LEU A 95 -3.61 -3.05 11.71
CA LEU A 95 -3.07 -2.76 13.04
C LEU A 95 -3.83 -3.52 14.16
N PRO A 96 -3.16 -3.84 15.28
CA PRO A 96 -3.81 -4.27 16.52
C PRO A 96 -4.88 -3.27 16.98
N GLU A 97 -5.94 -3.77 17.62
CA GLU A 97 -7.08 -2.93 18.02
C GLU A 97 -6.66 -1.77 18.94
N GLU A 98 -5.73 -2.02 19.86
CA GLU A 98 -5.17 -1.05 20.78
C GLU A 98 -4.39 0.09 20.09
N ASP A 99 -3.85 -0.15 18.89
CA ASP A 99 -3.04 0.82 18.15
C ASP A 99 -3.87 1.71 17.21
N ARG A 100 -5.08 1.27 16.85
CA ARG A 100 -5.92 1.90 15.81
C ARG A 100 -6.33 3.33 16.12
N ALA A 101 -6.76 3.58 17.37
CA ALA A 101 -7.17 4.92 17.78
C ALA A 101 -5.99 5.91 17.80
N GLY A 102 -4.83 5.44 18.26
CA GLY A 102 -3.58 6.21 18.21
C GLY A 102 -3.20 6.56 16.77
N PHE A 103 -3.15 5.55 15.90
CA PHE A 103 -2.84 5.72 14.48
C PHE A 103 -3.77 6.72 13.79
N HIS A 104 -5.09 6.61 14.00
CA HIS A 104 -6.09 7.49 13.40
C HIS A 104 -5.82 8.97 13.70
N VAL A 105 -5.56 9.31 14.96
CA VAL A 105 -5.29 10.69 15.39
C VAL A 105 -3.90 11.14 14.95
N GLU A 106 -2.91 10.27 15.09
CA GLU A 106 -1.51 10.62 14.83
C GLU A 106 -1.27 10.86 13.33
N LEU A 107 -1.87 10.06 12.45
CA LEU A 107 -1.84 10.29 11.00
C LEU A 107 -2.47 11.65 10.65
N ALA A 108 -3.67 11.95 11.15
CA ALA A 108 -4.36 13.21 10.88
C ALA A 108 -3.51 14.43 11.26
N ARG A 109 -2.74 14.34 12.36
CA ARG A 109 -1.83 15.40 12.81
C ARG A 109 -0.56 15.50 11.94
N ARG A 110 0.02 14.35 11.57
CA ARG A 110 1.28 14.26 10.82
C ARG A 110 1.19 14.67 9.37
N ILE A 111 0.04 14.51 8.71
CA ILE A 111 -0.10 14.98 7.33
C ILE A 111 0.21 16.48 7.30
N PRO A 112 1.24 16.94 6.56
CA PRO A 112 1.60 18.35 6.52
C PRO A 112 0.50 19.17 5.85
N ASP A 113 0.48 20.47 6.09
CA ASP A 113 -0.47 21.40 5.46
C ASP A 113 0.17 22.08 4.25
N GLY A 114 -0.57 22.19 3.15
CA GLY A 114 -0.12 22.89 1.94
C GLY A 114 1.11 22.28 1.26
N VAL A 115 1.34 20.97 1.41
CA VAL A 115 2.48 20.24 0.83
C VAL A 115 2.00 19.34 -0.30
N ASP A 116 2.79 19.23 -1.36
CA ASP A 116 2.62 18.21 -2.39
C ASP A 116 3.03 16.84 -1.82
N LEU A 117 2.07 15.91 -1.79
CA LEU A 117 2.27 14.58 -1.23
C LEU A 117 2.70 13.55 -2.27
N GLU A 118 2.79 13.90 -3.55
CA GLU A 118 3.13 12.94 -4.61
C GLU A 118 4.46 12.18 -4.36
N PRO A 119 5.55 12.81 -3.89
CA PRO A 119 6.79 12.09 -3.58
C PRO A 119 6.67 11.10 -2.41
N VAL A 120 5.69 11.30 -1.52
CA VAL A 120 5.54 10.51 -0.28
C VAL A 120 5.25 9.05 -0.59
N GLN A 121 4.41 8.77 -1.60
CA GLN A 121 4.08 7.39 -1.99
C GLN A 121 5.33 6.60 -2.41
N HIS A 122 6.28 7.27 -3.06
CA HIS A 122 7.51 6.64 -3.53
C HIS A 122 8.47 6.36 -2.38
N TRP A 123 8.58 7.25 -1.40
CA TRP A 123 9.38 6.98 -0.19
C TRP A 123 8.85 5.80 0.62
N ILE A 124 7.53 5.66 0.70
CA ILE A 124 6.88 4.50 1.35
C ILE A 124 7.19 3.23 0.55
N ALA A 125 7.05 3.27 -0.77
CA ALA A 125 7.36 2.14 -1.64
C ALA A 125 8.82 1.69 -1.51
N ILE A 126 9.79 2.63 -1.50
CA ILE A 126 11.21 2.34 -1.25
C ILE A 126 11.40 1.65 0.10
N ALA A 127 10.79 2.19 1.17
CA ALA A 127 10.90 1.58 2.49
C ALA A 127 10.33 0.15 2.53
N ARG A 128 9.22 -0.10 1.83
CA ARG A 128 8.62 -1.44 1.72
C ARG A 128 9.51 -2.40 0.92
N ILE A 129 10.00 -1.95 -0.23
CA ILE A 129 10.92 -2.71 -1.08
C ILE A 129 12.20 -3.06 -0.32
N GLY A 130 12.77 -2.12 0.44
CA GLY A 130 13.94 -2.36 1.28
C GLY A 130 13.72 -3.48 2.31
N ARG A 131 12.52 -3.57 2.92
CA ARG A 131 12.17 -4.68 3.82
C ARG A 131 12.07 -6.01 3.06
N MET A 132 11.47 -6.00 1.88
CA MET A 132 11.37 -7.20 1.03
C MET A 132 12.76 -7.68 0.58
N LEU A 133 13.64 -6.77 0.15
CA LEU A 133 15.03 -7.06 -0.20
C LEU A 133 15.79 -7.68 0.97
N ALA A 134 15.65 -7.12 2.19
CA ALA A 134 16.27 -7.68 3.37
C ALA A 134 15.80 -9.11 3.66
N ALA A 135 14.49 -9.37 3.50
CA ALA A 135 13.92 -10.71 3.67
C ALA A 135 14.45 -11.70 2.61
N GLN A 136 14.47 -11.30 1.33
CA GLN A 136 14.96 -12.13 0.24
C GLN A 136 16.46 -12.44 0.34
N ARG A 137 17.27 -11.44 0.72
CA ARG A 137 18.72 -11.64 0.95
C ARG A 137 18.97 -12.61 2.10
N LYS A 138 18.22 -12.50 3.20
CA LYS A 138 18.28 -13.47 4.30
C LYS A 138 17.85 -14.87 3.88
N ALA A 139 16.83 -15.00 3.03
CA ALA A 139 16.43 -16.28 2.46
C ALA A 139 17.57 -16.87 1.60
N LEU A 140 18.21 -16.06 0.76
CA LEU A 140 19.33 -16.51 -0.08
C LEU A 140 20.49 -17.10 0.75
N GLU A 141 20.78 -16.52 1.92
CA GLU A 141 21.79 -17.01 2.87
C GLU A 141 21.44 -18.35 3.52
N ALA A 142 20.15 -18.72 3.58
CA ALA A 142 19.67 -19.92 4.27
C ALA A 142 19.95 -21.23 3.52
N GLY A 143 20.50 -21.17 2.30
CA GLY A 143 20.97 -22.35 1.57
C GLY A 143 19.85 -23.23 1.01
N HIS A 144 19.09 -22.68 0.06
CA HIS A 144 17.98 -23.37 -0.60
C HIS A 144 18.43 -24.25 -1.79
N PRO A 145 17.56 -25.16 -2.28
CA PRO A 145 17.73 -25.80 -3.58
C PRO A 145 18.01 -24.79 -4.71
N SER A 146 18.66 -25.25 -5.80
CA SER A 146 19.18 -24.36 -6.85
C SER A 146 18.09 -23.58 -7.59
N ASP A 147 16.93 -24.21 -7.80
CA ASP A 147 15.75 -23.59 -8.40
C ASP A 147 15.15 -22.51 -7.51
N VAL A 148 15.00 -22.78 -6.22
CA VAL A 148 14.53 -21.79 -5.22
C VAL A 148 15.52 -20.64 -5.08
N THR A 149 16.82 -20.94 -5.08
CA THR A 149 17.90 -19.95 -5.06
C THR A 149 17.81 -19.01 -6.26
N GLU A 150 17.55 -19.55 -7.43
CA GLU A 150 17.40 -18.76 -8.66
C GLU A 150 16.16 -17.86 -8.61
N ALA A 151 15.02 -18.38 -8.15
CA ALA A 151 13.80 -17.58 -7.96
C ALA A 151 14.00 -16.42 -6.97
N ILE A 152 14.73 -16.66 -5.87
CA ILE A 152 15.08 -15.61 -4.90
C ILE A 152 15.94 -14.52 -5.56
N ARG A 153 16.95 -14.90 -6.36
CA ARG A 153 17.79 -13.93 -7.09
C ARG A 153 16.99 -13.08 -8.06
N GLN A 154 16.12 -13.69 -8.86
CA GLN A 154 15.25 -12.98 -9.79
C GLN A 154 14.32 -12.01 -9.07
N THR A 155 13.82 -12.40 -7.90
CA THR A 155 13.00 -11.52 -7.04
C THR A 155 13.81 -10.33 -6.54
N ILE A 156 15.06 -10.55 -6.11
CA ILE A 156 15.97 -9.47 -5.68
C ILE A 156 16.23 -8.50 -6.83
N ASP A 157 16.57 -9.00 -8.02
CA ASP A 157 16.85 -8.17 -9.19
C ASP A 157 15.64 -7.30 -9.57
N ALA A 158 14.44 -7.85 -9.48
CA ALA A 158 13.19 -7.14 -9.72
C ALA A 158 12.97 -6.00 -8.72
N LEU A 159 13.14 -6.31 -7.43
CA LEU A 159 12.98 -5.36 -6.34
C LEU A 159 14.02 -4.23 -6.43
N ASP A 160 15.27 -4.55 -6.76
CA ASP A 160 16.33 -3.56 -6.98
C ASP A 160 15.99 -2.59 -8.13
N VAL A 161 15.33 -3.07 -9.20
CA VAL A 161 14.88 -2.17 -10.29
C VAL A 161 13.68 -1.31 -9.85
N ALA A 162 12.72 -1.90 -9.14
CA ALA A 162 11.57 -1.17 -8.61
C ALA A 162 12.01 -0.06 -7.63
N GLU A 163 12.98 -0.34 -6.75
CA GLU A 163 13.56 0.63 -5.83
C GLU A 163 14.10 1.85 -6.57
N ARG A 164 14.96 1.62 -7.58
CA ARG A 164 15.58 2.70 -8.39
C ARG A 164 14.56 3.58 -9.11
N ALA A 165 13.46 3.00 -9.59
CA ALA A 165 12.42 3.80 -10.25
C ALA A 165 11.64 4.65 -9.25
N HIS A 166 11.36 4.13 -8.06
CA HIS A 166 10.76 4.96 -7.01
C HIS A 166 11.72 6.05 -6.51
N GLU A 167 13.03 5.78 -6.44
CA GLU A 167 14.04 6.80 -6.14
C GLU A 167 14.00 7.94 -7.16
N ALA A 168 14.06 7.61 -8.45
CA ALA A 168 14.01 8.60 -9.52
C ALA A 168 12.67 9.36 -9.57
N ALA A 169 11.54 8.67 -9.38
CA ALA A 169 10.22 9.32 -9.33
C ALA A 169 10.10 10.27 -8.12
N ALA A 170 10.65 9.90 -6.96
CA ALA A 170 10.68 10.75 -5.79
C ALA A 170 11.54 12.01 -5.95
N GLU A 171 12.51 11.99 -6.87
CA GLU A 171 13.36 13.13 -7.25
C GLU A 171 12.74 13.98 -8.38
N GLY A 172 11.55 13.61 -8.86
CA GLY A 172 10.84 14.31 -9.94
C GLY A 172 11.29 13.94 -11.35
N ASP A 173 11.93 12.78 -11.54
CA ASP A 173 12.27 12.21 -12.85
C ASP A 173 11.35 11.02 -13.21
N PRO A 174 10.19 11.27 -13.84
CA PRO A 174 9.23 10.22 -14.20
C PRO A 174 9.71 9.33 -15.35
N GLY A 175 10.81 9.67 -16.05
CA GLY A 175 11.33 8.92 -17.19
C GLY A 175 11.83 7.50 -16.84
N SER A 176 12.00 7.20 -15.56
CA SER A 176 12.45 5.91 -15.03
C SER A 176 11.34 4.87 -14.81
N LEU A 177 10.06 5.29 -14.78
CA LEU A 177 8.94 4.42 -14.40
C LEU A 177 8.69 3.29 -15.42
N SER A 178 8.82 3.57 -16.71
CA SER A 178 8.64 2.59 -17.79
C SER A 178 9.69 1.46 -17.75
N ALA A 179 10.90 1.74 -17.24
CA ALA A 179 11.94 0.74 -17.05
C ALA A 179 11.63 -0.17 -15.84
N ALA A 180 11.04 0.36 -14.77
CA ALA A 180 10.57 -0.45 -13.65
C ALA A 180 9.35 -1.31 -13.97
N GLU A 181 8.39 -0.80 -14.73
CA GLU A 181 7.25 -1.59 -15.22
C GLU A 181 7.74 -2.81 -16.02
N SER A 182 8.70 -2.58 -16.92
CA SER A 182 9.28 -3.65 -17.74
C SER A 182 10.04 -4.69 -16.90
N ALA A 183 10.73 -4.26 -15.84
CA ALA A 183 11.47 -5.16 -14.95
C ALA A 183 10.56 -5.94 -13.98
N ALA A 184 9.51 -5.30 -13.45
CA ALA A 184 8.48 -5.96 -12.67
C ALA A 184 7.76 -7.04 -13.51
N TRP A 185 7.46 -6.72 -14.77
CA TRP A 185 6.86 -7.68 -15.72
C TRP A 185 7.78 -8.87 -16.01
N ALA A 186 9.08 -8.63 -16.19
CA ALA A 186 10.06 -9.69 -16.40
C ALA A 186 10.20 -10.62 -15.16
N ALA A 187 10.10 -10.08 -13.95
CA ALA A 187 10.15 -10.84 -12.71
C ALA A 187 8.92 -11.73 -12.50
N ALA A 188 7.73 -11.21 -12.82
CA ALA A 188 6.48 -11.96 -12.81
C ALA A 188 6.48 -13.07 -13.90
N ALA A 189 7.09 -12.80 -15.06
CA ALA A 189 7.21 -13.79 -16.13
C ALA A 189 8.21 -14.92 -15.81
N ALA A 190 9.28 -14.61 -15.08
CA ALA A 190 10.30 -15.60 -14.71
C ALA A 190 9.77 -16.62 -13.68
N THR A 191 8.93 -16.19 -12.74
CA THR A 191 8.20 -17.07 -11.83
C THR A 191 7.22 -17.97 -12.58
N ALA A 192 6.49 -17.45 -13.57
CA ALA A 192 5.58 -18.24 -14.41
C ALA A 192 6.27 -19.26 -15.35
N GLN A 193 7.51 -19.04 -15.78
CA GLN A 193 8.24 -20.02 -16.62
C GLN A 193 8.73 -21.24 -15.84
N SER A 194 8.95 -21.10 -14.53
CA SER A 194 9.32 -22.22 -13.65
C SER A 194 8.21 -23.29 -13.53
N ASP A 195 6.95 -22.94 -13.85
CA ASP A 195 5.79 -23.84 -13.83
C ASP A 195 5.80 -24.92 -14.93
N SER A 196 6.59 -24.74 -16.00
CA SER A 196 6.54 -25.63 -17.17
C SER A 196 7.27 -26.96 -16.97
N ALA A 197 8.09 -27.08 -15.92
CA ALA A 197 9.10 -28.15 -15.81
C ALA A 197 8.91 -29.12 -14.63
N ALA A 198 7.90 -28.94 -13.76
CA ALA A 198 7.78 -29.73 -12.54
C ALA A 198 6.34 -30.18 -12.20
N TRP A 199 5.96 -31.32 -12.78
CA TRP A 199 5.09 -32.33 -12.16
C TRP A 199 5.69 -33.72 -12.49
N PRO A 200 5.67 -34.74 -11.58
CA PRO A 200 4.89 -34.85 -10.35
C PRO A 200 5.68 -35.31 -9.09
N ALA A 201 5.21 -34.97 -7.88
CA ALA A 201 5.19 -35.89 -6.73
C ALA A 201 4.43 -35.25 -5.55
N GLN A 202 3.48 -36.02 -5.00
CA GLN A 202 2.70 -35.70 -3.82
C GLN A 202 3.54 -35.88 -2.54
N SER A 203 3.87 -34.79 -1.87
CA SER A 203 4.05 -34.72 -0.42
C SER A 203 4.10 -33.26 0.01
N ASP A 204 3.45 -32.95 1.12
CA ASP A 204 3.34 -31.66 1.81
C ASP A 204 2.22 -30.72 1.34
N SER A 205 1.15 -30.70 2.14
CA SER A 205 0.04 -29.76 2.08
C SER A 205 0.48 -28.28 2.13
N ALA A 206 1.67 -27.99 2.64
CA ALA A 206 2.29 -26.67 2.60
C ALA A 206 2.77 -26.26 1.19
N ALA A 207 3.31 -27.21 0.41
CA ALA A 207 3.74 -26.97 -0.97
C ALA A 207 2.53 -26.80 -1.89
N TRP A 208 1.44 -27.54 -1.64
CA TRP A 208 0.19 -27.37 -2.37
C TRP A 208 -0.48 -26.02 -2.07
N ALA A 209 -0.47 -25.57 -0.80
CA ALA A 209 -1.01 -24.26 -0.42
C ALA A 209 -0.19 -23.08 -0.98
N ALA A 210 1.14 -23.15 -0.92
CA ALA A 210 2.03 -22.14 -1.52
C ALA A 210 1.86 -22.09 -3.05
N ARG A 211 1.68 -23.25 -3.68
CA ARG A 211 1.41 -23.37 -5.11
C ARG A 211 0.06 -22.77 -5.51
N SER A 212 -1.02 -23.08 -4.79
CA SER A 212 -2.34 -22.52 -5.07
C SER A 212 -2.41 -21.01 -4.79
N ALA A 213 -1.62 -20.50 -3.84
CA ALA A 213 -1.49 -19.07 -3.58
C ALA A 213 -0.74 -18.34 -4.71
N ALA A 214 0.37 -18.89 -5.20
CA ALA A 214 1.11 -18.34 -6.34
C ALA A 214 0.28 -18.39 -7.64
N GLU A 215 -0.49 -19.46 -7.85
CA GLU A 215 -1.36 -19.64 -9.02
C GLU A 215 -2.55 -18.67 -9.00
N SER A 216 -3.11 -18.39 -7.82
CA SER A 216 -4.18 -17.39 -7.66
C SER A 216 -3.66 -15.96 -7.82
N ALA A 217 -2.44 -15.68 -7.35
CA ALA A 217 -1.76 -14.40 -7.53
C ALA A 217 -1.41 -14.13 -9.00
N ALA A 218 -0.87 -15.13 -9.70
CA ALA A 218 -0.51 -15.04 -11.11
C ALA A 218 -1.75 -14.91 -12.02
N ARG A 219 -2.84 -15.61 -11.72
CA ARG A 219 -4.10 -15.51 -12.48
C ARG A 219 -4.78 -14.15 -12.25
N SER A 220 -4.72 -13.62 -11.03
CA SER A 220 -5.21 -12.26 -10.72
C SER A 220 -4.35 -11.18 -11.38
N ALA A 221 -3.03 -11.36 -11.44
CA ALA A 221 -2.12 -10.47 -12.15
C ALA A 221 -2.32 -10.52 -13.69
N ALA A 222 -2.65 -11.68 -14.25
CA ALA A 222 -2.94 -11.84 -15.68
C ALA A 222 -4.29 -11.22 -16.08
N GLU A 223 -5.35 -11.39 -15.28
CA GLU A 223 -6.66 -10.75 -15.49
C GLU A 223 -6.59 -9.23 -15.30
N SER A 224 -5.70 -8.77 -14.41
CA SER A 224 -5.36 -7.34 -14.25
C SER A 224 -4.57 -6.79 -15.45
N ALA A 225 -3.70 -7.60 -16.06
CA ALA A 225 -2.93 -7.23 -17.25
C ALA A 225 -3.77 -7.18 -18.55
N GLU A 226 -4.81 -8.00 -18.67
CA GLU A 226 -5.78 -7.92 -19.78
C GLU A 226 -6.63 -6.64 -19.68
N SER A 227 -6.92 -6.20 -18.45
CA SER A 227 -7.58 -4.92 -18.16
C SER A 227 -6.62 -3.72 -18.27
N ALA A 228 -5.31 -3.94 -18.14
CA ALA A 228 -4.25 -2.91 -18.20
C ALA A 228 -3.96 -2.36 -19.63
N ALA A 229 -4.62 -2.87 -20.66
CA ALA A 229 -4.70 -2.16 -21.95
C ALA A 229 -5.50 -0.84 -21.82
N GLU A 230 -6.23 -0.63 -20.73
CA GLU A 230 -7.06 0.55 -20.47
C GLU A 230 -6.65 1.29 -19.18
N SER A 231 -5.59 2.12 -19.28
CA SER A 231 -5.29 3.31 -18.45
C SER A 231 -4.27 3.19 -17.29
N ALA A 232 -3.37 4.19 -17.25
CA ALA A 232 -2.13 4.29 -16.48
C ALA A 232 -2.27 4.63 -14.97
N GLU A 233 -3.41 4.33 -14.35
CA GLU A 233 -3.63 4.53 -12.90
C GLU A 233 -3.37 3.23 -12.10
N SER A 234 -3.33 2.08 -12.78
CA SER A 234 -3.32 0.74 -12.17
C SER A 234 -1.92 0.14 -11.91
N ALA A 235 -0.83 0.82 -12.26
CA ALA A 235 0.54 0.31 -12.02
C ALA A 235 0.91 0.29 -10.52
N ALA A 236 0.43 1.27 -9.74
CA ALA A 236 0.63 1.33 -8.29
C ALA A 236 -0.22 0.28 -7.53
N GLU A 237 -1.46 0.05 -7.97
CA GLU A 237 -2.36 -0.97 -7.39
C GLU A 237 -1.89 -2.41 -7.69
N SER A 238 -1.19 -2.62 -8.80
CA SER A 238 -0.68 -3.92 -9.22
C SER A 238 0.58 -4.35 -8.45
N ALA A 239 1.45 -3.41 -8.08
CA ALA A 239 2.58 -3.68 -7.20
C ALA A 239 2.11 -3.98 -5.76
N ASP A 240 1.07 -3.28 -5.29
CA ASP A 240 0.38 -3.55 -4.03
C ASP A 240 -0.22 -4.96 -4.00
N SER A 241 -0.88 -5.38 -5.09
CA SER A 241 -1.48 -6.72 -5.20
C SER A 241 -0.44 -7.84 -5.26
N ALA A 242 0.70 -7.63 -5.93
CA ALA A 242 1.80 -8.59 -5.98
C ALA A 242 2.54 -8.71 -4.63
N ALA A 243 2.72 -7.60 -3.91
CA ALA A 243 3.26 -7.59 -2.56
C ALA A 243 2.32 -8.28 -1.56
N TRP A 244 1.02 -8.00 -1.64
CA TRP A 244 -0.02 -8.67 -0.84
C TRP A 244 -0.08 -10.17 -1.10
N ALA A 245 0.10 -10.61 -2.35
CA ALA A 245 0.15 -12.02 -2.70
C ALA A 245 1.41 -12.74 -2.18
N ALA A 246 2.58 -12.09 -2.27
CA ALA A 246 3.83 -12.62 -1.71
C ALA A 246 3.78 -12.71 -0.18
N GLU A 247 3.14 -11.72 0.46
CA GLU A 247 2.92 -11.69 1.91
C GLU A 247 1.88 -12.73 2.34
N SER A 248 0.77 -12.86 1.62
CA SER A 248 -0.26 -13.89 1.86
C SER A 248 0.26 -15.33 1.68
N ALA A 249 1.27 -15.54 0.83
CA ALA A 249 1.94 -16.83 0.67
C ALA A 249 2.82 -17.18 1.89
N ALA A 250 3.39 -16.19 2.58
CA ALA A 250 4.08 -16.38 3.86
C ALA A 250 3.09 -16.61 5.03
N TRP A 251 1.86 -16.08 4.93
CA TRP A 251 0.80 -16.20 5.94
C TRP A 251 0.17 -17.59 6.09
N ALA A 252 0.21 -18.44 5.06
CA ALA A 252 -0.43 -19.77 5.14
C ALA A 252 0.26 -20.71 6.17
N ALA A 253 1.38 -20.30 6.76
CA ALA A 253 2.13 -21.02 7.78
C ALA A 253 1.94 -20.46 9.21
N SER A 254 0.78 -20.77 9.81
CA SER A 254 0.51 -20.87 11.26
C SER A 254 0.35 -19.57 12.09
N VAL A 255 -0.11 -19.73 13.34
CA VAL A 255 -0.50 -18.73 14.36
C VAL A 255 0.58 -17.66 14.69
N SER A 256 1.79 -17.78 14.13
CA SER A 256 2.80 -16.71 14.07
C SER A 256 2.50 -15.63 13.01
N ALA A 257 1.58 -15.89 12.08
CA ALA A 257 1.17 -15.00 11.01
C ALA A 257 0.51 -13.72 11.57
N SER A 258 -0.43 -13.78 12.52
CA SER A 258 -1.10 -12.56 13.01
C SER A 258 -0.15 -11.56 13.67
N VAL A 259 0.90 -12.04 14.35
CA VAL A 259 1.93 -11.17 14.96
C VAL A 259 2.87 -10.60 13.89
N ALA A 260 3.31 -11.43 12.92
CA ALA A 260 4.14 -10.96 11.82
C ALA A 260 3.41 -9.91 10.96
N VAL A 261 2.10 -10.05 10.84
CA VAL A 261 1.20 -9.15 10.11
C VAL A 261 1.02 -7.83 10.80
N ALA A 262 0.69 -7.88 12.09
CA ALA A 262 0.62 -6.67 12.90
C ALA A 262 1.96 -5.91 12.84
N ALA A 263 3.09 -6.63 12.90
CA ALA A 263 4.42 -6.04 12.77
C ALA A 263 4.68 -5.44 11.37
N ALA A 264 4.21 -6.07 10.30
CA ALA A 264 4.31 -5.53 8.94
C ALA A 264 3.51 -4.23 8.79
N TRP A 265 2.28 -4.19 9.31
CA TRP A 265 1.44 -2.99 9.31
C TRP A 265 1.97 -1.88 10.23
N GLN A 266 2.58 -2.23 11.37
CA GLN A 266 3.30 -1.27 12.21
C GLN A 266 4.52 -0.70 11.47
N ALA A 267 5.29 -1.53 10.76
CA ALA A 267 6.41 -1.05 9.94
C ALA A 267 5.94 -0.16 8.76
N GLU A 268 4.79 -0.47 8.17
CA GLU A 268 4.17 0.35 7.12
C GLU A 268 3.70 1.70 7.66
N ARG A 269 3.06 1.72 8.84
CA ARG A 269 2.72 2.95 9.57
C ARG A 269 3.95 3.80 9.82
N ASP A 270 5.01 3.18 10.34
CA ASP A 270 6.24 3.90 10.71
C ASP A 270 6.94 4.47 9.46
N ALA A 271 6.91 3.74 8.34
CA ALA A 271 7.40 4.23 7.04
C ALA A 271 6.57 5.41 6.51
N LEU A 272 5.23 5.33 6.59
CA LEU A 272 4.34 6.45 6.26
C LEU A 272 4.65 7.68 7.11
N PHE A 273 4.81 7.52 8.42
CA PHE A 273 5.13 8.62 9.32
C PHE A 273 6.49 9.25 9.01
N ALA A 274 7.53 8.44 8.78
CA ALA A 274 8.84 8.95 8.39
C ALA A 274 8.79 9.70 7.04
N ALA A 275 8.00 9.21 6.09
CA ALA A 275 7.82 9.86 4.79
C ALA A 275 7.08 11.21 4.89
N LEU A 276 6.05 11.30 5.75
CA LEU A 276 5.35 12.55 6.04
C LEU A 276 6.23 13.57 6.76
N ASP A 277 7.03 13.12 7.74
CA ASP A 277 7.99 13.98 8.45
C ASP A 277 9.05 14.54 7.48
N ARG A 278 9.51 13.71 6.52
CA ARG A 278 10.40 14.14 5.42
C ARG A 278 9.74 15.20 4.53
N ALA A 279 8.47 15.01 4.17
CA ALA A 279 7.72 15.98 3.37
C ALA A 279 7.57 17.33 4.08
N GLN A 280 7.33 17.31 5.40
CA GLN A 280 7.24 18.52 6.22
C GLN A 280 8.59 19.28 6.28
N GLY A 281 9.71 18.56 6.39
CA GLY A 281 11.06 19.16 6.43
C GLY A 281 11.59 19.65 5.08
N ALA A 282 10.96 19.26 3.96
CA ALA A 282 11.36 19.65 2.61
C ALA A 282 10.75 20.98 2.13
N GLN A 283 9.97 21.67 2.97
CA GLN A 283 9.45 23.00 2.63
C GLN A 283 10.59 24.05 2.61
N PRO A 284 10.71 24.87 1.54
CA PRO A 284 11.72 25.91 1.42
C PRO A 284 11.53 27.09 2.39
#